data_AF-A0A1A9I3P9-F1
#
_entry.id   AF-A0A1A9I3P9-F1
#
_cell.length_a   1.000
_cell.length_b   1.000
_cell.length_c   1.000
_cell.angle_alpha   90.00
_cell.angle_beta   90.00
_cell.angle_gamma   90.00
#
_symmetry.space_group_name_H-M   'P 1'
#
loop_
_entity.id
_entity.type
_entity.pdbx_description
1 polymer ?
#
loop_
_entity_poly.entity_id
_entity_poly.type
_entity_poly.pdbx_seq_one_letter_code
_entity_poly.pdbx_strand_id
1 'polypeptide(L)'
;MYKEFIRKDLLDNGYGVYRKILEIYREQMAFLETPARFRRWLAGELDVPLEKINLSSLNSALQQQRKKDKEKMQSRAITAQVEPVNNKVETFPFSKPSSADKKQPRINEL
;
A
#
# COMPACT_ATOMS: atom_id res chain seq x y z
N MET A 1 15.90 8.49 18.81
CA MET A 1 14.43 8.43 18.77
C MET A 1 13.88 7.47 17.71
N TYR A 2 14.09 7.64 16.39
CA TYR A 2 13.48 6.73 15.40
C TYR A 2 14.02 5.28 15.44
N LYS A 3 15.31 5.09 15.74
CA LYS A 3 15.93 3.76 15.83
C LYS A 3 15.28 2.86 16.89
N GLU A 4 15.03 3.40 18.08
CA GLU A 4 14.41 2.65 19.17
C GLU A 4 12.96 2.27 18.85
N PHE A 5 12.23 3.19 18.20
CA PHE A 5 10.88 2.90 17.74
C PHE A 5 10.88 1.76 16.71
N ILE A 6 11.74 1.82 15.70
CA ILE A 6 11.86 0.75 14.69
C ILE A 6 12.30 -0.56 15.35
N ARG A 7 13.27 -0.52 16.27
CA ARG A 7 13.73 -1.71 17.00
C ARG A 7 12.57 -2.38 17.74
N LYS A 8 11.78 -1.60 18.46
CA LYS A 8 10.62 -2.10 19.22
C LYS A 8 9.54 -2.64 18.28
N ASP A 9 9.19 -1.89 17.24
CA ASP A 9 8.16 -2.26 16.24
C ASP A 9 8.59 -3.53 15.46
N LEU A 10 9.89 -3.70 15.17
CA LEU A 10 10.46 -4.88 14.52
C LEU A 10 10.43 -6.12 15.44
N LEU A 11 10.75 -5.96 16.73
CA LEU A 11 10.70 -7.04 17.72
C LEU A 11 9.26 -7.50 17.99
N ASP A 12 8.31 -6.57 17.94
CA ASP A 12 6.87 -6.82 18.12
C ASP A 12 6.18 -7.34 16.84
N ASN A 13 6.94 -7.55 15.76
CA ASN A 13 6.41 -7.92 14.44
C ASN A 13 5.29 -6.98 13.94
N GLY A 14 5.42 -5.69 14.23
CA GLY A 14 4.45 -4.68 13.86
C GLY A 14 4.16 -4.66 12.36
N TYR A 15 2.89 -4.45 12.02
CA TYR A 15 2.48 -4.36 10.62
C TYR A 15 3.09 -3.13 9.95
N GLY A 16 3.72 -3.32 8.79
CA GLY A 16 4.28 -2.23 7.99
C GLY A 16 5.62 -1.65 8.48
N VAL A 17 6.27 -2.25 9.48
CA VAL A 17 7.60 -1.85 9.98
C VAL A 17 8.62 -1.75 8.85
N TYR A 18 8.66 -2.76 7.98
CA TYR A 18 9.55 -2.80 6.82
C TYR A 18 9.32 -1.64 5.85
N ARG A 19 8.08 -1.12 5.76
CA ARG A 19 7.77 0.04 4.92
C ARG A 19 8.35 1.32 5.53
N LYS A 20 8.20 1.51 6.85
CA LYS A 20 8.79 2.65 7.57
C LYS A 20 10.32 2.62 7.49
N ILE A 21 10.92 1.44 7.65
CA ILE A 21 12.36 1.23 7.51
C ILE A 21 12.83 1.69 6.13
N LEU A 22 12.15 1.28 5.07
CA LEU A 22 12.54 1.66 3.73
C LEU A 22 12.31 3.14 3.41
N GLU A 23 11.34 3.78 4.06
CA GLU A 23 11.10 5.22 3.93
C GLU A 23 12.22 6.05 4.59
N ILE A 24 12.67 5.61 5.77
CA ILE A 24 13.74 6.26 6.54
C ILE A 24 15.11 5.97 5.92
N TYR A 25 15.35 4.74 5.49
CA TYR A 25 16.65 4.27 5.00
C TYR A 25 16.70 4.09 3.47
N ARG A 26 15.86 4.84 2.73
CA ARG A 26 15.80 4.76 1.26
C ARG A 26 17.17 4.96 0.60
N GLU A 27 17.98 5.87 1.15
CA GLU A 27 19.30 6.23 0.60
C GLU A 27 20.31 5.11 0.83
N GLN A 28 20.26 4.48 2.00
CA GLN A 28 21.10 3.32 2.31
C GLN A 28 20.70 2.11 1.47
N MET A 29 19.42 1.97 1.15
CA MET A 29 18.95 0.95 0.24
C MET A 29 19.44 1.17 -1.20
N ALA A 30 19.41 2.42 -1.68
CA ALA A 30 19.97 2.80 -2.97
C ALA A 30 21.48 2.54 -3.05
N PHE A 31 22.20 2.77 -1.94
CA PHE A 31 23.64 2.52 -1.86
C PHE A 31 24.01 1.03 -1.82
N LEU A 32 23.22 0.21 -1.13
CA LEU A 32 23.56 -1.20 -0.88
C LEU A 32 23.14 -2.14 -2.02
N GLU A 33 22.21 -1.71 -2.88
CA GLU A 33 21.59 -2.39 -4.05
C GLU A 33 20.92 -3.75 -3.79
N THR A 34 21.48 -4.54 -2.88
CA THR A 34 21.08 -5.92 -2.59
C THR A 34 20.33 -6.01 -1.26
N PRO A 35 19.12 -6.60 -1.24
CA PRO A 35 18.32 -6.75 -0.01
C PRO A 35 19.03 -7.53 1.11
N ALA A 36 19.87 -8.52 0.76
CA ALA A 36 20.65 -9.28 1.72
C ALA A 36 21.74 -8.45 2.41
N ARG A 37 22.36 -7.52 1.67
CA ARG A 37 23.38 -6.61 2.21
C ARG A 37 22.72 -5.54 3.08
N PHE A 38 21.57 -5.01 2.63
CA PHE A 38 20.70 -4.15 3.43
C PHE A 38 20.28 -4.80 4.75
N ARG A 39 19.87 -6.07 4.74
CA ARG A 39 19.52 -6.82 5.95
C ARG A 39 20.67 -6.87 6.97
N ARG A 40 21.89 -7.17 6.51
CA ARG A 40 23.09 -7.22 7.38
C ARG A 40 23.41 -5.85 7.98
N TRP A 41 23.35 -4.81 7.15
CA TRP A 41 23.56 -3.44 7.59
C TRP A 41 22.51 -2.99 8.60
N LEU A 42 21.23 -3.26 8.32
CA LEU A 42 20.10 -2.90 9.17
C LEU A 42 20.16 -3.58 10.55
N ALA A 43 20.64 -4.83 10.60
CA ALA A 43 20.86 -5.55 11.84
C ALA A 43 21.89 -4.85 12.75
N GLY A 44 22.99 -4.36 12.15
CA GLY A 44 24.00 -3.59 12.88
C GLY A 44 23.51 -2.20 13.28
N GLU A 45 22.75 -1.54 12.41
CA GLU A 45 22.24 -0.19 12.64
C GLU A 45 21.18 -0.12 13.77
N LEU A 46 20.36 -1.16 13.88
CA LEU A 46 19.29 -1.26 14.88
C LEU A 46 19.67 -2.11 16.10
N ASP A 47 20.85 -2.72 16.10
CA ASP A 47 21.31 -3.66 17.13
C ASP A 47 20.30 -4.81 17.34
N VAL A 48 19.84 -5.43 16.25
CA VAL A 48 18.85 -6.52 16.27
C VAL A 48 19.41 -7.74 15.55
N PRO A 49 19.22 -8.96 16.10
CA PRO A 49 19.66 -10.17 15.43
C PRO A 49 19.04 -10.30 14.03
N LEU A 50 19.87 -10.74 13.06
CA LEU A 50 19.46 -10.92 11.66
C LEU A 50 18.21 -11.79 11.53
N GLU A 51 18.03 -12.76 12.42
CA GLU A 51 16.91 -13.71 12.43
C GLU A 51 15.55 -13.03 12.61
N LYS A 52 15.51 -11.91 13.34
CA LYS A 52 14.29 -11.12 13.54
C LYS A 52 13.94 -10.29 12.31
N ILE A 53 14.90 -10.06 11.41
CA ILE A 53 14.68 -9.37 10.14
C ILE A 53 14.33 -10.41 9.08
N ASN A 54 13.05 -10.51 8.72
CA ASN A 54 12.57 -11.43 7.71
C ASN A 54 12.88 -10.89 6.30
N LEU A 55 13.68 -11.65 5.55
CA LEU A 55 14.08 -11.29 4.18
C LEU A 55 12.89 -11.27 3.22
N SER A 56 11.92 -12.16 3.38
CA SER A 56 10.72 -12.23 2.53
C SER A 56 9.84 -11.01 2.72
N SER A 57 9.62 -10.59 3.97
CA SER A 57 8.87 -9.38 4.31
C SER A 57 9.58 -8.12 3.79
N LEU A 58 10.91 -8.06 3.93
CA LEU A 58 11.73 -6.99 3.38
C LEU A 58 11.61 -6.90 1.85
N ASN A 59 11.73 -8.04 1.14
CA ASN A 59 11.59 -8.10 -0.31
C ASN A 59 10.19 -7.70 -0.78
N SER A 60 9.14 -8.14 -0.09
CA SER A 60 7.77 -7.74 -0.39
C SER A 60 7.56 -6.23 -0.23
N ALA A 61 8.08 -5.65 0.86
CA ALA A 61 8.02 -4.20 1.08
C ALA A 61 8.78 -3.42 -0.01
N LEU A 62 9.95 -3.92 -0.44
CA LEU A 62 10.72 -3.36 -1.56
C LEU A 62 9.96 -3.40 -2.88
N GLN A 63 9.33 -4.52 -3.20
CA GLN A 63 8.51 -4.63 -4.41
C GLN A 63 7.32 -3.66 -4.38
N GLN A 64 6.65 -3.54 -3.24
CA GLN A 64 5.55 -2.59 -3.07
C GLN A 64 6.02 -1.13 -3.25
N GLN A 65 7.20 -0.78 -2.73
CA GLN A 65 7.75 0.57 -2.91
C GLN A 65 8.06 0.85 -4.38
N ARG A 66 8.73 -0.08 -5.07
CA ARG A 66 9.00 0.03 -6.52
C ARG A 66 7.72 0.17 -7.35
N LYS A 67 6.66 -0.57 -7.01
CA LYS A 67 5.35 -0.45 -7.66
C LYS A 67 4.76 0.95 -7.42
N LYS A 68 4.82 1.44 -6.19
CA LYS A 68 4.30 2.77 -5.82
C LYS A 68 5.06 3.91 -6.51
N ASP A 69 6.37 3.79 -6.69
CA ASP A 69 7.17 4.77 -7.44
C ASP A 69 6.81 4.78 -8.93
N LYS A 70 6.55 3.61 -9.52
CA LYS A 70 6.04 3.47 -10.90
C LYS A 70 4.63 4.04 -11.05
N GLU A 71 3.73 3.78 -10.10
CA GLU A 71 2.38 4.36 -10.09
C GLU A 71 2.41 5.88 -9.89
N LYS A 72 3.35 6.42 -9.10
CA LYS A 72 3.54 7.87 -8.96
C LYS A 72 4.01 8.54 -10.26
N MET A 73 4.81 7.84 -11.07
CA MET A 73 5.19 8.30 -12.40
C MET A 73 4.03 8.21 -13.39
N GLN A 74 3.24 7.13 -13.37
CA GLN A 74 2.06 6.99 -14.24
C GLN A 74 0.95 7.99 -13.89
N SER A 75 0.68 8.24 -12.61
CA SER A 75 -0.35 9.22 -12.20
C SER A 75 0.04 10.67 -12.54
N ARG A 76 1.34 11.02 -12.54
CA ARG A 76 1.81 12.31 -13.08
C ARG A 76 1.71 12.39 -14.60
N ALA A 77 1.85 11.28 -15.32
CA ALA A 77 1.65 11.26 -16.78
C ALA A 77 0.18 11.37 -17.18
N ILE A 78 -0.75 10.85 -16.35
CA ILE A 78 -2.19 10.96 -16.61
C ILE A 78 -2.71 12.39 -16.32
N THR A 79 -2.13 13.12 -15.36
CA THR A 79 -2.54 14.51 -15.09
C THR A 79 -2.07 15.52 -16.15
N ALA A 80 -1.07 15.19 -16.97
CA ALA A 80 -0.53 16.11 -17.99
C ALA A 80 -1.18 15.98 -19.38
N GLN A 81 -2.13 15.06 -19.58
CA GLN A 81 -2.73 14.74 -20.90
C GLN A 81 -4.26 14.83 -20.93
N VAL A 82 -4.91 15.41 -19.91
CA VAL A 82 -6.35 15.66 -19.98
C VAL A 82 -6.58 17.13 -20.31
N GLU A 83 -6.53 17.44 -21.61
CA GLU A 83 -7.28 18.57 -22.13
C GLU A 83 -8.76 18.42 -21.73
N PRO A 84 -9.48 19.51 -21.41
CA PRO A 84 -10.84 19.44 -20.92
C PRO A 84 -11.81 19.16 -22.08
N VAL A 85 -11.97 17.88 -22.44
CA VAL A 85 -13.10 17.45 -23.29
C VAL A 85 -14.33 17.28 -22.41
N ASN A 86 -15.09 18.37 -22.36
CA ASN A 86 -16.54 18.48 -22.24
C ASN A 86 -17.30 17.35 -21.50
N ASN A 87 -17.80 17.74 -20.31
CA ASN A 87 -18.80 17.08 -19.49
C ASN A 87 -19.85 16.23 -20.26
N LYS A 88 -19.91 14.93 -19.94
CA LYS A 88 -21.20 14.22 -19.79
C LYS A 88 -21.17 13.41 -18.51
N VAL A 89 -21.85 13.97 -17.51
CA VAL A 89 -22.17 13.35 -16.23
C VAL A 89 -23.22 12.28 -16.47
N GLU A 90 -22.84 11.02 -16.54
CA GLU A 90 -23.80 9.91 -16.35
C GLU A 90 -23.99 9.70 -14.84
N THR A 91 -24.88 10.52 -14.29
CA THR A 91 -25.46 10.35 -12.96
C THR A 91 -26.21 9.02 -12.93
N PHE A 92 -25.69 8.03 -12.21
CA PHE A 92 -26.46 6.86 -11.79
C PHE A 92 -27.42 7.26 -10.67
N PRO A 93 -28.75 7.24 -10.84
CA PRO A 93 -29.66 7.48 -9.73
C PRO A 93 -29.74 6.21 -8.86
N PHE A 94 -29.18 6.29 -7.66
CA PHE A 94 -29.43 5.34 -6.58
C PHE A 94 -30.88 5.53 -6.10
N SER A 95 -31.79 4.63 -6.49
CA SER A 95 -33.18 4.65 -5.99
C SER A 95 -33.20 4.32 -4.49
N LYS A 96 -33.55 5.32 -3.66
CA LYS A 96 -33.84 5.14 -2.24
C LYS A 96 -35.17 4.39 -2.05
N PRO A 97 -35.34 3.60 -0.98
CA PRO A 97 -36.59 2.92 -0.70
C PRO A 97 -37.53 3.88 0.04
N SER A 98 -38.73 4.15 -0.50
CA SER A 98 -39.82 4.66 0.33
C SER A 98 -41.19 4.43 -0.32
N SER A 99 -41.90 3.48 0.29
CA SER A 99 -43.31 3.55 0.68
C SER A 99 -44.43 3.60 -0.36
N ALA A 100 -45.42 2.76 -0.06
CA ALA A 100 -46.83 2.82 -0.40
C ALA A 100 -47.33 2.15 -1.70
N ASP A 101 -47.87 0.94 -1.48
CA ASP A 101 -49.23 0.57 -1.85
C ASP A 101 -49.58 0.41 -3.34
N LYS A 102 -49.71 -0.85 -3.76
CA LYS A 102 -51.03 -1.48 -4.03
C LYS A 102 -50.87 -2.89 -4.63
N LYS A 103 -51.51 -3.86 -3.96
CA LYS A 103 -52.39 -4.94 -4.47
C LYS A 103 -51.98 -5.63 -5.81
N GLN A 104 -52.01 -6.94 -6.00
CA GLN A 104 -52.43 -8.14 -5.27
C GLN A 104 -52.07 -9.35 -6.22
N PRO A 105 -52.32 -10.61 -5.85
CA PRO A 105 -51.45 -11.75 -6.14
C PRO A 105 -51.89 -12.55 -7.38
N ARG A 106 -51.09 -13.53 -7.80
CA ARG A 106 -51.52 -14.94 -7.97
C ARG A 106 -50.40 -15.83 -8.52
N ILE A 107 -49.97 -16.79 -7.69
CA ILE A 107 -49.83 -18.24 -7.98
C ILE A 107 -49.78 -18.67 -9.46
N ASN A 108 -48.72 -19.39 -9.85
CA ASN A 108 -48.80 -20.84 -9.96
C ASN A 108 -47.43 -21.50 -10.22
N GLU A 109 -47.20 -22.56 -9.44
CA GLU A 109 -46.24 -23.62 -9.69
C GLU A 109 -46.59 -24.38 -10.99
N LEU A 110 -45.56 -24.89 -11.67
CA LEU A 110 -45.58 -26.17 -12.38
C LEU A 110 -44.14 -26.65 -12.59
#